data_AF-A0A7R9G0P8-F1
#
_entry.id   AF-A0A7R9G0P8-F1
#
_cell.length_a   1.000
_cell.length_b   1.000
_cell.length_c   1.000
_cell.angle_alpha   90.00
_cell.angle_beta   90.00
_cell.angle_gamma   90.00
#
_symmetry.space_group_name_H-M   'P 1'
#
loop_
_entity.id
_entity.type
_entity.pdbx_description
1 polymer ?
#
loop_
_entity_poly.entity_id
_entity_poly.type
_entity_poly.pdbx_seq_one_letter_code
_entity_poly.pdbx_strand_id
1 'polypeptide(L)'
;MGWVTDDEENKVSISVQNILNEGRVSVTLGGDHSISIGTIDAHMKSRGPVAVIWVDAHGDINTADTSPSGNFHGMPLAVLSKELVDYWPDLPVMSWLNRSLSVRNLAYIALRDVDREERHVWVGDSVPKTLVLVEHKDVLET
;
A
#
# COMPACT_ATOMS: atom_id res chain seq x y z
N MET A 1 7.96 -14.35 -15.10
CA MET A 1 7.15 -13.32 -14.43
C MET A 1 6.01 -14.06 -13.75
N GLY A 2 6.16 -14.31 -12.44
CA GLY A 2 5.12 -14.96 -11.65
C GLY A 2 4.08 -13.90 -11.30
N TRP A 3 2.88 -14.04 -11.83
CA TRP A 3 1.74 -13.27 -11.36
C TRP A 3 1.52 -13.63 -9.89
N VAL A 4 1.31 -12.62 -9.05
CA VAL A 4 0.72 -12.81 -7.72
C VAL A 4 -0.54 -13.66 -7.91
N THR A 5 -0.64 -14.76 -7.18
CA THR A 5 -1.82 -15.62 -7.24
C THR A 5 -2.92 -14.95 -6.44
N ASP A 6 -3.82 -14.25 -7.13
CA ASP A 6 -4.83 -13.32 -6.59
C ASP A 6 -5.80 -13.92 -5.56
N ASP A 7 -5.82 -15.24 -5.46
CA ASP A 7 -6.58 -15.98 -4.45
C ASP A 7 -6.05 -15.76 -3.04
N GLU A 8 -4.75 -15.51 -2.85
CA GLU A 8 -4.15 -15.45 -1.51
C GLU A 8 -4.47 -14.13 -0.80
N GLU A 9 -4.30 -12.98 -1.45
CA GLU A 9 -4.69 -11.69 -0.88
C GLU A 9 -6.21 -11.60 -0.64
N ASN A 10 -7.01 -12.23 -1.50
CA ASN A 10 -8.46 -12.31 -1.29
C ASN A 10 -8.80 -13.16 -0.05
N LYS A 11 -8.15 -14.31 0.13
CA LYS A 11 -8.29 -15.14 1.35
C LYS A 11 -7.87 -14.39 2.61
N VAL A 12 -6.81 -13.59 2.53
CA VAL A 12 -6.40 -12.69 3.63
C VAL A 12 -7.50 -11.66 3.89
N SER A 13 -8.04 -11.00 2.86
CA SER A 13 -9.10 -10.01 3.03
C SER A 13 -10.34 -10.61 3.72
N ILE A 14 -10.82 -11.76 3.24
CA ILE A 14 -11.98 -12.46 3.82
C ILE A 14 -11.71 -12.84 5.28
N SER A 15 -10.52 -13.37 5.57
CA SER A 15 -10.16 -13.80 6.93
C SER A 15 -10.09 -12.62 7.90
N VAL A 16 -9.46 -11.52 7.50
CA VAL A 16 -9.37 -10.29 8.31
C VAL A 16 -10.76 -9.69 8.49
N GLN A 17 -11.57 -9.63 7.44
CA GLN A 17 -12.95 -9.13 7.51
C GLN A 17 -13.78 -9.91 8.54
N ASN A 18 -13.68 -11.24 8.59
CA ASN A 18 -14.37 -12.06 9.58
C ASN A 18 -13.94 -11.69 11.02
N ILE A 19 -12.64 -11.55 11.26
CA ILE A 19 -12.10 -11.14 12.57
C ILE A 19 -12.64 -9.75 12.96
N LEU A 20 -12.65 -8.80 12.03
CA LEU A 20 -13.15 -7.44 12.27
C LEU A 20 -14.66 -7.44 12.57
N ASN A 21 -15.44 -8.26 11.86
CA ASN A 21 -16.89 -8.37 12.06
C ASN A 21 -17.23 -8.99 13.42
N GLU A 22 -16.34 -9.80 14.00
CA GLU A 22 -16.43 -10.28 15.39
C GLU A 22 -16.08 -9.20 16.44
N GLY A 23 -15.73 -7.97 16.01
CA GLY A 23 -15.33 -6.88 16.92
C GLY A 23 -13.92 -7.04 17.47
N ARG A 24 -13.08 -7.88 16.86
CA ARG A 24 -11.72 -8.17 17.31
C ARG A 24 -10.70 -7.35 16.52
N VAL A 25 -9.50 -7.24 17.09
CA VAL A 25 -8.32 -6.67 16.43
C VAL A 25 -7.63 -7.78 15.63
N SER A 26 -7.29 -7.48 14.37
CA SER A 26 -6.52 -8.38 13.52
C SER A 26 -5.02 -8.06 13.62
N VAL A 27 -4.20 -9.09 13.79
CA VAL A 27 -2.74 -9.01 13.62
C VAL A 27 -2.37 -10.03 12.55
N THR A 28 -1.77 -9.57 11.47
CA THR A 28 -1.38 -10.42 10.34
C THR A 28 0.14 -10.51 10.28
N LEU A 29 0.67 -11.73 10.33
CA LEU A 29 2.08 -12.01 10.12
C LEU A 29 2.27 -12.37 8.65
N GLY A 30 2.99 -11.52 7.93
CA GLY A 30 3.11 -11.59 6.48
C GLY A 30 4.21 -12.48 5.95
N GLY A 31 4.22 -12.57 4.62
CA GLY A 31 5.43 -12.80 3.81
C GLY A 31 6.04 -11.45 3.44
N ASP A 32 6.02 -11.09 2.16
CA ASP A 32 6.36 -9.72 1.74
C ASP A 32 5.18 -8.74 1.93
N HIS A 33 5.40 -7.48 1.56
CA HIS A 33 4.47 -6.39 1.81
C HIS A 33 3.20 -6.44 0.94
N SER A 34 3.11 -7.28 -0.11
CA SER A 34 1.90 -7.41 -0.94
C SER A 34 0.68 -7.85 -0.12
N ILE A 35 0.90 -8.60 0.97
CA ILE A 35 -0.16 -9.05 1.89
C ILE A 35 -1.02 -7.89 2.44
N SER A 36 -0.43 -6.70 2.51
CA SER A 36 -1.11 -5.49 2.94
C SER A 36 -2.37 -5.18 2.12
N ILE A 37 -2.40 -5.57 0.84
CA ILE A 37 -3.56 -5.40 -0.05
C ILE A 37 -4.79 -6.04 0.58
N GLY A 38 -4.69 -7.32 0.95
CA GLY A 38 -5.79 -8.03 1.59
C GLY A 38 -6.17 -7.44 2.94
N THR A 39 -5.17 -7.08 3.77
CA THR A 39 -5.44 -6.56 5.12
C THR A 39 -6.11 -5.19 5.10
N ILE A 40 -5.68 -4.26 4.23
CA ILE A 40 -6.24 -2.91 4.15
C ILE A 40 -7.61 -2.95 3.48
N ASP A 41 -7.78 -3.74 2.42
CA ASP A 41 -9.08 -3.97 1.78
C ASP A 41 -10.15 -4.43 2.78
N ALA A 42 -9.81 -5.43 3.61
CA ALA A 42 -10.71 -5.92 4.65
C ALA A 42 -11.13 -4.82 5.64
N HIS A 43 -10.19 -3.99 6.09
CA HIS A 43 -10.49 -2.89 6.99
C HIS A 43 -11.40 -1.86 6.33
N MET A 44 -11.14 -1.51 5.06
CA MET A 44 -12.01 -0.59 4.31
C MET A 44 -13.42 -1.14 4.15
N LYS A 45 -13.56 -2.43 3.81
CA LYS A 45 -14.87 -3.08 3.66
C LYS A 45 -15.63 -3.19 4.98
N SER A 46 -14.95 -3.43 6.10
CA SER A 46 -15.59 -3.62 7.41
C SER A 46 -15.83 -2.33 8.19
N ARG A 47 -15.04 -1.28 7.97
CA ARG A 47 -15.04 -0.06 8.82
C ARG A 47 -15.28 1.24 8.04
N GLY A 48 -15.31 1.20 6.70
CA GLY A 48 -15.39 2.40 5.86
C GLY A 48 -14.01 3.03 5.63
N PRO A 49 -13.92 4.34 5.34
CA PRO A 49 -12.64 5.00 5.08
C PRO A 49 -11.63 4.80 6.22
N VAL A 50 -10.40 4.39 5.87
CA VAL A 50 -9.31 4.15 6.83
C VAL A 50 -8.17 5.15 6.65
N ALA A 51 -7.35 5.28 7.69
CA ALA A 51 -6.02 5.88 7.62
C ALA A 51 -4.96 4.80 7.82
N VAL A 52 -3.86 4.90 7.08
CA VAL A 52 -2.76 3.93 7.09
C VAL A 52 -1.48 4.64 7.53
N ILE A 53 -0.85 4.13 8.57
CA ILE A 53 0.51 4.50 8.97
C ILE A 53 1.44 3.44 8.39
N TRP A 54 2.25 3.83 7.41
CA TRP A 54 3.17 2.96 6.69
C TRP A 54 4.58 3.14 7.22
N VAL A 55 5.08 2.16 7.96
CA VAL A 55 6.42 2.20 8.54
C VAL A 55 7.34 1.35 7.68
N ASP A 56 8.01 1.96 6.71
CA ASP A 56 8.85 1.26 5.74
C ASP A 56 10.01 2.16 5.26
N ALA A 57 11.07 1.53 4.76
CA ALA A 57 12.12 2.22 4.03
C ALA A 57 11.64 2.74 2.67
N HIS A 58 10.68 2.04 2.05
CA HIS A 58 10.19 2.27 0.69
C HIS A 58 8.79 2.89 0.67
N GLY A 59 8.42 3.49 -0.47
CA GLY A 59 7.09 4.05 -0.68
C GLY A 59 6.01 3.00 -0.90
N ASP A 60 6.36 1.86 -1.48
CA ASP A 60 5.44 0.78 -1.87
C ASP A 60 4.21 1.28 -2.67
N ILE A 61 4.44 2.34 -3.45
CA ILE A 61 3.40 3.08 -4.17
C ILE A 61 3.71 3.24 -5.65
N ASN A 62 4.60 2.40 -6.19
CA ASN A 62 4.82 2.31 -7.62
C ASN A 62 3.56 1.79 -8.34
N THR A 63 3.35 2.28 -9.56
CA THR A 63 2.38 1.72 -10.50
C THR A 63 3.04 0.68 -11.41
N ALA A 64 2.23 -0.01 -12.23
CA ALA A 64 2.73 -0.95 -13.22
C ALA A 64 3.74 -0.30 -14.18
N ASP A 65 3.50 0.97 -14.52
CA ASP A 65 4.33 1.73 -15.45
C ASP A 65 5.57 2.34 -14.80
N THR A 66 5.54 2.63 -13.48
CA THR A 66 6.65 3.29 -12.80
C THR A 66 7.62 2.33 -12.12
N SER A 67 7.20 1.10 -11.84
CA SER A 67 8.06 0.14 -11.13
C SER A 67 9.27 -0.26 -11.97
N PRO A 68 10.50 -0.13 -11.43
CA PRO A 68 11.71 -0.57 -12.13
C PRO A 68 11.85 -2.09 -12.19
N SER A 69 11.24 -2.81 -11.24
CA SER A 69 11.36 -4.26 -11.10
C SER A 69 10.14 -5.03 -11.60
N GLY A 70 8.98 -4.38 -11.68
CA GLY A 70 7.70 -5.03 -11.91
C GLY A 70 7.23 -5.92 -10.74
N ASN A 71 7.89 -5.82 -9.58
CA ASN A 71 7.54 -6.62 -8.40
C ASN A 71 6.39 -5.97 -7.62
N PHE A 72 5.35 -6.76 -7.34
CA PHE A 72 4.11 -6.30 -6.73
C PHE A 72 4.27 -5.85 -5.28
N HIS A 73 5.29 -6.34 -4.56
CA HIS A 73 5.55 -5.93 -3.18
C HIS A 73 5.77 -4.42 -3.01
N GLY A 74 6.23 -3.73 -4.06
CA GLY A 74 6.46 -2.28 -4.09
C GLY A 74 5.29 -1.49 -4.68
N MET A 75 4.14 -2.13 -4.91
CA MET A 75 2.95 -1.52 -5.51
C MET A 75 1.67 -1.54 -4.64
N PRO A 76 1.60 -2.14 -3.41
CA PRO A 76 0.33 -2.38 -2.76
C PRO A 76 -0.47 -1.10 -2.48
N LEU A 77 0.19 0.00 -2.12
CA LEU A 77 -0.51 1.26 -1.85
C LEU A 77 -1.05 1.90 -3.13
N ALA A 78 -0.38 1.74 -4.27
CA ALA A 78 -0.89 2.23 -5.56
C ALA A 78 -2.12 1.43 -6.02
N VAL A 79 -2.07 0.10 -5.84
CA VAL A 79 -3.18 -0.81 -6.17
C VAL A 79 -4.43 -0.45 -5.37
N LEU A 80 -4.31 -0.11 -4.09
CA LEU A 80 -5.44 0.26 -3.22
C LEU A 80 -5.95 1.70 -3.43
N SER A 81 -5.10 2.60 -3.95
CA SER A 81 -5.38 4.03 -3.97
C SER A 81 -6.37 4.44 -5.07
N LYS A 82 -7.41 5.19 -4.69
CA LYS A 82 -8.43 5.69 -5.63
C LYS A 82 -7.87 6.72 -6.60
N GLU A 83 -6.92 7.54 -6.18
CA GLU A 83 -6.30 8.58 -7.03
C GLU A 83 -5.34 7.98 -8.07
N LEU A 84 -5.00 6.69 -7.95
CA LEU A 84 -4.07 5.99 -8.83
C LEU A 84 -4.75 4.90 -9.67
N VAL A 85 -6.10 4.91 -9.72
CA VAL A 85 -6.90 3.94 -10.51
C VAL A 85 -6.58 4.00 -11.99
N ASP A 86 -6.37 5.19 -12.55
CA ASP A 86 -6.11 5.36 -13.99
C ASP A 86 -4.77 4.77 -14.45
N TYR A 87 -3.81 4.57 -13.52
CA TYR A 87 -2.53 3.90 -13.78
C TYR A 87 -2.63 2.38 -13.65
N TRP A 88 -3.82 1.87 -13.32
CA TRP A 88 -4.16 0.46 -13.19
C TRP A 88 -5.63 0.24 -13.61
N PRO A 89 -5.99 0.56 -14.86
CA PRO A 89 -7.40 0.65 -15.25
C PRO A 89 -8.08 -0.73 -15.34
N ASP A 90 -7.31 -1.81 -15.49
CA ASP A 90 -7.84 -3.16 -15.56
C ASP A 90 -7.06 -4.09 -14.63
N LEU A 91 -7.74 -4.56 -13.57
CA LEU A 91 -7.28 -5.59 -12.65
C LEU A 91 -8.34 -6.70 -12.58
N PRO A 92 -8.59 -7.46 -13.68
CA PRO A 92 -9.68 -8.45 -13.70
C PRO A 92 -9.57 -9.46 -12.56
N VAL A 93 -8.33 -9.83 -12.25
CA VAL A 93 -7.99 -10.79 -11.22
C VAL A 93 -8.16 -10.27 -9.80
N MET A 94 -8.13 -8.95 -9.61
CA MET A 94 -8.42 -8.28 -8.33
C MET A 94 -9.76 -7.54 -8.36
N SER A 95 -10.73 -8.03 -9.14
CA SER A 95 -12.07 -7.44 -9.23
C SER A 95 -12.83 -7.38 -7.89
N TRP A 96 -12.39 -8.15 -6.89
CA TRP A 96 -12.88 -8.14 -5.52
C TRP A 96 -12.40 -6.94 -4.70
N LEU A 97 -11.39 -6.19 -5.17
CA LEU A 97 -10.69 -5.17 -4.40
C LEU A 97 -11.49 -3.86 -4.28
N ASN A 98 -11.56 -3.31 -3.07
CA ASN A 98 -12.10 -1.98 -2.83
C ASN A 98 -11.00 -0.91 -2.96
N ARG A 99 -10.95 -0.25 -4.12
CA ARG A 99 -9.96 0.81 -4.42
C ARG A 99 -10.41 2.19 -3.93
N SER A 100 -10.68 2.32 -2.63
CA SER A 100 -11.20 3.56 -2.02
C SER A 100 -10.23 4.25 -1.06
N LEU A 101 -9.02 3.71 -0.88
CA LEU A 101 -7.98 4.34 -0.07
C LEU A 101 -7.60 5.67 -0.72
N SER A 102 -7.66 6.76 0.05
CA SER A 102 -7.16 8.04 -0.42
C SER A 102 -5.68 8.14 -0.07
N VAL A 103 -4.85 8.59 -1.01
CA VAL A 103 -3.43 8.88 -0.72
C VAL A 103 -3.27 9.92 0.40
N ARG A 104 -4.27 10.78 0.62
CA ARG A 104 -4.31 11.77 1.72
C ARG A 104 -4.44 11.14 3.11
N ASN A 105 -4.87 9.89 3.17
CA ASN A 105 -5.02 9.12 4.40
C ASN A 105 -3.80 8.24 4.69
N LEU A 106 -2.71 8.40 3.92
CA LEU A 106 -1.44 7.76 4.16
C LEU A 106 -0.54 8.67 5.00
N ALA A 107 0.20 8.06 5.92
CA ALA A 107 1.30 8.69 6.65
C ALA A 107 2.48 7.71 6.65
N TYR A 108 3.63 8.14 6.12
CA TYR A 108 4.84 7.32 6.11
C TYR A 108 5.75 7.63 7.28
N ILE A 109 6.49 6.61 7.76
CA ILE A 109 7.55 6.73 8.76
C ILE A 109 8.76 5.93 8.26
N ALA A 110 9.96 6.51 8.40
CA ALA A 110 11.26 5.90 8.08
C ALA A 110 11.63 5.71 6.59
N LEU A 111 10.97 6.43 5.67
CA LEU A 111 11.33 6.48 4.25
C LEU A 111 12.80 6.89 4.07
N ARG A 112 13.53 6.10 3.29
CA ARG A 112 14.94 6.37 2.94
C ARG A 112 15.39 5.74 1.62
N ASP A 113 14.61 4.84 1.03
CA ASP A 113 14.89 4.21 -0.25
C ASP A 113 13.63 4.31 -1.14
N VAL A 114 13.53 5.41 -1.88
CA VAL A 114 12.32 5.76 -2.65
C VAL A 114 12.72 6.05 -4.08
N ASP A 115 12.05 5.35 -5.00
CA ASP A 115 12.23 5.50 -6.43
C ASP A 115 11.89 6.93 -6.88
N ARG A 116 12.51 7.38 -7.97
CA ARG A 116 12.26 8.71 -8.51
C ARG A 116 10.78 8.92 -8.84
N GLU A 117 10.14 7.92 -9.41
CA GLU A 117 8.76 8.01 -9.88
C GLU A 117 7.73 7.96 -8.74
N GLU A 118 8.01 7.24 -7.65
CA GLU A 118 7.16 7.27 -6.45
C GLU A 118 7.07 8.68 -5.85
N ARG A 119 8.15 9.47 -5.94
CA ARG A 119 8.16 10.84 -5.44
C ARG A 119 7.12 11.72 -6.12
N HIS A 120 6.77 11.47 -7.38
CA HIS A 120 5.76 12.26 -8.09
C HIS A 120 4.36 12.13 -7.46
N VAL A 121 4.06 10.99 -6.81
CA VAL A 121 2.80 10.81 -6.06
C VAL A 121 2.70 11.80 -4.89
N TRP A 122 3.84 12.28 -4.37
CA TRP A 122 3.92 13.15 -3.21
C TRP A 122 4.16 14.63 -3.55
N VAL A 123 4.14 14.98 -4.84
CA VAL A 123 4.29 16.36 -5.31
C VAL A 123 2.91 16.97 -5.60
N GLY A 124 2.59 18.14 -5.01
CA GLY A 124 1.33 18.87 -5.22
C GLY A 124 0.32 18.72 -4.08
N ASP A 125 -0.90 19.26 -4.21
CA ASP A 125 -1.86 19.34 -3.10
C ASP A 125 -2.37 17.97 -2.58
N SER A 126 -2.02 16.86 -3.23
CA SER A 126 -2.40 15.48 -2.88
C SER A 126 -1.42 14.78 -1.93
N VAL A 127 -0.49 15.51 -1.31
CA VAL A 127 0.52 14.91 -0.42
C VAL A 127 -0.14 14.09 0.70
N PRO A 128 0.26 12.82 0.88
CA PRO A 128 0.12 12.11 2.15
C PRO A 128 0.55 13.02 3.30
N LYS A 129 -0.03 12.86 4.49
CA LYS A 129 0.49 13.55 5.68
C LYS A 129 1.77 12.83 6.11
N THR A 130 2.85 13.12 5.40
CA THR A 130 4.14 12.46 5.59
C THR A 130 4.80 13.02 6.85
N LEU A 131 4.78 12.24 7.93
CA LEU A 131 5.68 12.46 9.06
C LEU A 131 6.98 11.70 8.79
N VAL A 132 7.87 12.29 8.00
CA VAL A 132 9.21 11.72 7.81
C VAL A 132 9.99 11.88 9.12
N LEU A 133 9.96 10.87 9.99
CA LEU A 133 10.93 10.74 11.07
C LEU A 133 12.20 10.14 10.46
N VAL A 134 13.13 11.02 10.07
CA VAL A 134 14.52 10.65 9.81
C VAL A 134 15.32 10.92 11.09
N GLU A 135 15.74 9.86 11.78
CA GLU A 135 16.92 9.87 12.64
C GLU A 135 17.66 8.55 12.34
N HIS A 136 18.96 8.49 12.04
CA HIS A 136 20.07 9.22 12.67
C HIS A 136 21.35 9.09 11.80
N LYS A 137 21.99 10.26 11.53
CA LYS A 137 23.37 10.53 11.06
C LYS A 137 23.76 10.33 9.59
N ASP A 138 24.35 11.41 9.05
CA ASP A 138 25.65 11.41 8.37
C ASP A 138 26.26 10.01 8.14
N VAL A 139 26.14 9.52 6.92
CA VAL A 139 27.15 8.67 6.31
C VAL A 139 27.80 9.53 5.23
N LEU A 140 28.90 10.18 5.62
CA LEU A 140 30.12 10.44 4.83
C LEU A 140 29.94 10.09 3.33
N GLU A 141 29.96 11.02 2.39
CA GLU A 141 31.12 11.83 2.02
C GLU A 141 30.71 13.08 1.19
N THR A 142 31.64 14.02 1.18
CA THR A 142 31.87 15.10 0.20
C THR A 142 31.58 14.73 -1.26
#